data_AF-A0A2G9T9P1-F1
#
_entry.id   AF-A0A2G9T9P1-F1
#
_cell.length_a   1.000
_cell.length_b   1.000
_cell.length_c   1.000
_cell.angle_alpha   90.00
_cell.angle_beta   90.00
_cell.angle_gamma   90.00
#
_symmetry.space_group_name_H-M   'P 1'
#
loop_
_entity.id
_entity.type
_entity.pdbx_description
1 polymer ?
#
loop_
_entity_poly.entity_id
_entity_poly.type
_entity_poly.pdbx_seq_one_letter_code
_entity_poly.pdbx_strand_id
1 'polypeptide(L)'
;MLWESLTDTYAKLAMAQTAEKLGAEYKVTRNDADAFALRSQQLWKKAQDAGIYKAEITPMTVKGKKGEETFEVDEHPRPSTTMESLAKLKPVFQKDGLINAGNASGICDGAAAMVVAGDEAIKEHSLKPLARVVSYAAVGCDPTMMGIGPAPAIRQVLAHTGLKIEDIDIFEVNEAFAPQALAV
;
A
#
# COMPACT_ATOMS: atom_id res chain seq x y z
N MET A 1 -8.55 -12.53 -15.74
CA MET A 1 -7.62 -12.61 -14.59
C MET A 1 -7.36 -11.25 -13.95
N LEU A 2 -6.64 -10.29 -14.55
CA LEU A 2 -6.39 -8.97 -13.92
C LEU A 2 -7.67 -8.16 -13.65
N TRP A 3 -8.54 -8.01 -14.66
CA TRP A 3 -9.80 -7.28 -14.48
C TRP A 3 -10.78 -8.02 -13.55
N GLU A 4 -10.63 -9.33 -13.41
CA GLU A 4 -11.43 -10.14 -12.49
C GLU A 4 -10.94 -9.97 -11.05
N SER A 5 -9.65 -9.71 -10.81
CA SER A 5 -9.12 -9.42 -9.46
C SER A 5 -9.30 -7.96 -9.04
N LEU A 6 -9.52 -7.05 -9.99
CA LEU A 6 -9.70 -5.61 -9.73
C LEU A 6 -11.15 -5.14 -9.87
N THR A 7 -12.10 -6.08 -9.96
CA THR A 7 -13.55 -5.81 -9.98
C THR A 7 -14.22 -6.60 -8.88
N ASP A 8 -14.97 -5.92 -8.02
CA ASP A 8 -15.79 -6.58 -7.02
C ASP A 8 -16.96 -7.31 -7.69
N THR A 9 -17.08 -8.61 -7.49
CA THR A 9 -18.11 -9.43 -8.15
C THR A 9 -19.50 -9.27 -7.53
N TYR A 10 -19.60 -8.78 -6.29
CA TYR A 10 -20.87 -8.58 -5.58
C TYR A 10 -21.42 -7.17 -5.80
N ALA A 11 -20.59 -6.14 -5.58
CA ALA A 11 -20.88 -4.74 -5.79
C ALA A 11 -20.87 -4.34 -7.27
N LYS A 12 -20.21 -5.14 -8.14
CA LYS A 12 -20.03 -4.85 -9.58
C LYS A 12 -19.35 -3.51 -9.83
N LEU A 13 -18.40 -3.16 -8.96
CA LEU A 13 -17.60 -1.94 -9.01
C LEU A 13 -16.12 -2.32 -9.22
N ALA A 14 -15.43 -1.58 -10.08
CA ALA A 14 -13.97 -1.62 -10.08
C ALA A 14 -13.43 -1.12 -8.73
N MET A 15 -12.29 -1.62 -8.28
CA MET A 15 -11.68 -1.21 -7.00
C MET A 15 -11.49 0.32 -6.89
N ALA A 16 -11.18 1.00 -7.99
CA ALA A 16 -11.10 2.44 -7.99
C ALA A 16 -12.45 3.13 -7.77
N GLN A 17 -13.56 2.56 -8.25
CA GLN A 17 -14.89 3.13 -8.02
C GLN A 17 -15.31 3.02 -6.54
N THR A 18 -14.82 2.02 -5.80
CA THR A 18 -15.04 1.93 -4.36
C THR A 18 -14.23 3.02 -3.62
N ALA A 19 -13.01 3.31 -4.08
CA ALA A 19 -12.20 4.41 -3.55
C ALA A 19 -12.77 5.80 -3.90
N GLU A 20 -13.39 5.98 -5.07
CA GLU A 20 -14.15 7.20 -5.41
C GLU A 20 -15.31 7.42 -4.43
N LYS A 21 -16.11 6.37 -4.16
CA LYS A 21 -17.23 6.43 -3.23
C LYS A 21 -16.76 6.75 -1.81
N LEU A 22 -15.67 6.10 -1.36
CA LEU A 22 -15.05 6.36 -0.06
C LEU A 22 -14.51 7.78 0.06
N GLY A 23 -13.79 8.25 -0.95
CA GLY A 23 -13.31 9.63 -1.00
C GLY A 23 -14.45 10.64 -0.90
N ALA A 24 -15.57 10.41 -1.60
CA ALA A 24 -16.73 11.28 -1.53
C ALA A 24 -17.38 11.28 -0.13
N GLU A 25 -17.51 10.13 0.53
CA GLU A 25 -18.08 10.02 1.88
C GLU A 25 -17.24 10.77 2.93
N TYR A 26 -15.92 10.67 2.83
CA TYR A 26 -14.97 11.34 3.72
C TYR A 26 -14.57 12.75 3.24
N LYS A 27 -15.23 13.26 2.19
CA LYS A 27 -15.01 14.60 1.61
C LYS A 27 -13.56 14.86 1.18
N VAL A 28 -12.86 13.81 0.76
CA VAL A 28 -11.52 13.92 0.18
C VAL A 28 -11.61 14.67 -1.14
N THR A 29 -10.81 15.71 -1.31
CA THR A 29 -10.73 16.44 -2.57
C THR A 29 -9.66 15.84 -3.48
N ARG A 30 -9.74 16.16 -4.77
CA ARG A 30 -8.70 15.79 -5.74
C ARG A 30 -7.33 16.35 -5.34
N ASN A 31 -7.29 17.55 -4.78
CA ASN A 31 -6.05 18.17 -4.33
C ASN A 31 -5.45 17.41 -3.13
N ASP A 32 -6.27 16.91 -2.21
CA ASP A 32 -5.80 16.10 -1.08
C ASP A 32 -5.19 14.78 -1.57
N ALA A 33 -5.87 14.11 -2.50
CA ALA A 33 -5.41 12.86 -3.09
C ALA A 33 -4.08 13.04 -3.85
N ASP A 34 -3.95 14.11 -4.65
CA ASP A 34 -2.71 14.40 -5.38
C ASP A 34 -1.58 14.83 -4.43
N ALA A 35 -1.88 15.60 -3.37
CA ALA A 35 -0.89 15.97 -2.36
C ALA A 35 -0.37 14.75 -1.58
N PHE A 36 -1.26 13.81 -1.25
CA PHE A 36 -0.88 12.54 -0.62
C PHE A 36 0.03 11.72 -1.53
N ALA A 37 -0.33 11.57 -2.82
CA ALA A 37 0.49 10.85 -3.78
C ALA A 37 1.87 11.48 -3.98
N LEU A 38 1.95 12.82 -4.04
CA LEU A 38 3.23 13.53 -4.09
C LEU A 38 4.07 13.25 -2.84
N ARG A 39 3.48 13.30 -1.65
CA ARG A 39 4.16 12.98 -0.39
C ARG A 39 4.72 11.55 -0.42
N SER A 40 3.96 10.58 -0.91
CA SER A 40 4.40 9.18 -1.04
C SER A 40 5.64 9.07 -1.94
N GLN A 41 5.63 9.70 -3.12
CA GLN A 41 6.77 9.74 -4.04
C GLN A 41 8.02 10.39 -3.42
N GLN A 42 7.84 11.47 -2.64
CA GLN A 42 8.92 12.16 -1.95
C GLN A 42 9.52 11.31 -0.81
N LEU A 43 8.68 10.60 -0.06
CA LEU A 43 9.12 9.71 1.02
C LEU A 43 9.87 8.52 0.46
N TRP A 44 9.37 7.88 -0.60
CA TRP A 44 10.09 6.82 -1.29
C TRP A 44 11.46 7.31 -1.76
N LYS A 45 11.54 8.48 -2.42
CA LYS A 45 12.82 9.05 -2.86
C LYS A 45 13.79 9.21 -1.69
N LYS A 46 13.32 9.78 -0.58
CA LYS A 46 14.14 9.99 0.62
C LYS A 46 14.66 8.66 1.18
N ALA A 47 13.82 7.63 1.24
CA ALA A 47 14.20 6.31 1.73
C ALA A 47 15.19 5.61 0.79
N GLN A 48 14.98 5.71 -0.52
CA GLN A 48 15.87 5.18 -1.55
C GLN A 48 17.26 5.86 -1.50
N ASP A 49 17.30 7.20 -1.44
CA ASP A 49 18.54 7.97 -1.35
C ASP A 49 19.31 7.65 -0.04
N ALA A 50 18.58 7.38 1.05
CA ALA A 50 19.15 6.94 2.32
C ALA A 50 19.56 5.45 2.34
N GLY A 51 19.24 4.69 1.30
CA GLY A 51 19.58 3.27 1.17
C GLY A 51 18.80 2.34 2.10
N ILE A 52 17.63 2.76 2.60
CA ILE A 52 16.81 1.99 3.56
C ILE A 52 16.43 0.63 2.96
N TYR A 53 15.96 0.61 1.71
CA TYR A 53 15.48 -0.60 1.04
C TYR A 53 16.57 -1.65 0.77
N LYS A 54 17.86 -1.30 0.87
CA LYS A 54 18.96 -2.26 0.67
C LYS A 54 18.97 -3.38 1.71
N ALA A 55 18.35 -3.16 2.88
CA ALA A 55 18.25 -4.17 3.92
C ALA A 55 17.18 -5.23 3.66
N GLU A 56 16.20 -4.94 2.79
CA GLU A 56 15.00 -5.76 2.57
C GLU A 56 14.86 -6.26 1.13
N ILE A 57 15.45 -5.58 0.13
CA ILE A 57 15.45 -6.03 -1.26
C ILE A 57 16.57 -7.05 -1.50
N THR A 58 16.19 -8.25 -1.96
CA THR A 58 17.14 -9.24 -2.48
C THR A 58 17.30 -9.03 -3.99
N PRO A 59 18.52 -8.76 -4.51
CA PRO A 59 18.73 -8.57 -5.94
C PRO A 59 18.32 -9.80 -6.76
N MET A 60 17.62 -9.56 -7.86
CA MET A 60 17.21 -10.61 -8.81
C MET A 60 17.94 -10.41 -10.14
N THR A 61 18.78 -11.36 -10.53
CA THR A 61 19.44 -11.35 -11.83
C THR A 61 18.67 -12.21 -12.83
N VAL A 62 18.23 -11.60 -13.93
CA VAL A 62 17.49 -12.27 -15.01
C VAL A 62 18.37 -12.34 -16.25
N LYS A 63 18.48 -13.53 -16.85
CA LYS A 63 19.25 -13.74 -18.08
C LYS A 63 18.35 -13.49 -19.29
N GLY A 64 18.53 -12.34 -19.93
CA GLY A 64 17.86 -11.97 -21.17
C GLY A 64 18.66 -12.36 -22.41
N LYS A 65 18.03 -12.24 -23.59
CA LYS A 65 18.71 -12.47 -24.89
C LYS A 65 19.88 -11.51 -25.15
N LYS A 66 19.88 -10.33 -24.51
CA LYS A 66 20.89 -9.27 -24.67
C LYS A 66 21.95 -9.26 -23.57
N GLY A 67 21.91 -10.20 -22.63
CA GLY A 67 22.78 -10.23 -21.46
C GLY A 67 21.99 -10.38 -20.16
N GLU A 68 22.71 -10.31 -19.04
CA GLU A 68 22.13 -10.35 -17.70
C GLU A 68 21.71 -8.95 -17.27
N GLU A 69 20.55 -8.85 -16.62
CA GLU A 69 20.03 -7.63 -16.02
C GLU A 69 19.73 -7.92 -14.55
N THR A 70 20.10 -6.99 -13.66
CA THR A 70 19.90 -7.15 -12.21
C THR A 70 18.89 -6.12 -11.74
N PHE A 71 17.86 -6.62 -11.05
CA PHE A 71 16.79 -5.84 -10.45
C PHE A 71 17.04 -5.79 -8.94
N GLU A 72 17.42 -4.62 -8.45
CA GLU A 72 17.73 -4.37 -7.03
C GLU A 72 17.14 -3.06 -6.49
N VAL A 73 16.33 -2.37 -7.32
CA VAL A 73 15.66 -1.10 -6.99
C VAL A 73 14.24 -1.17 -7.55
N ASP A 74 13.25 -0.70 -6.79
CA ASP A 74 11.88 -0.56 -7.27
C ASP A 74 11.81 0.38 -8.49
N GLU A 75 11.20 -0.10 -9.57
CA GLU A 75 11.10 0.65 -10.83
C GLU A 75 9.81 1.49 -10.97
N HIS A 76 8.79 1.18 -10.15
CA HIS A 76 7.49 1.84 -10.22
C HIS A 76 7.53 3.32 -9.79
N PRO A 77 8.27 3.72 -8.75
CA PRO A 77 8.29 5.09 -8.27
C PRO A 77 8.67 6.12 -9.36
N ARG A 78 8.10 7.31 -9.21
CA ARG A 78 8.27 8.48 -10.08
C ARG A 78 8.71 9.68 -9.24
N PRO A 79 9.97 9.70 -8.77
CA PRO A 79 10.47 10.71 -7.82
C PRO A 79 10.48 12.16 -8.35
N SER A 80 10.30 12.35 -9.67
CA SER A 80 10.16 13.65 -10.32
C SER A 80 8.72 14.18 -10.37
N THR A 81 7.77 13.47 -9.76
CA THR A 81 6.36 13.90 -9.68
C THR A 81 6.24 15.30 -9.08
N THR A 82 5.43 16.14 -9.70
CA THR A 82 5.05 17.47 -9.19
C THR A 82 3.54 17.62 -9.10
N MET A 83 3.06 18.56 -8.28
CA MET A 83 1.62 18.88 -8.24
C MET A 83 1.08 19.30 -9.60
N GLU A 84 1.83 20.06 -10.41
CA GLU A 84 1.36 20.42 -11.75
C GLU A 84 1.27 19.21 -12.68
N SER A 85 2.15 18.22 -12.52
CA SER A 85 2.09 16.97 -13.29
C SER A 85 0.87 16.14 -12.92
N LEU A 86 0.53 16.04 -11.63
CA LEU A 86 -0.63 15.29 -11.13
C LEU A 86 -1.95 15.96 -11.52
N ALA A 87 -2.02 17.29 -11.42
CA ALA A 87 -3.22 18.06 -11.78
C ALA A 87 -3.60 17.94 -13.26
N LYS A 88 -2.63 17.65 -14.15
CA LYS A 88 -2.87 17.42 -15.58
C LYS A 88 -3.41 16.03 -15.90
N LEU A 89 -3.33 15.08 -14.96
CA LEU A 89 -3.79 13.72 -15.18
C LEU A 89 -5.32 13.66 -15.17
N LYS A 90 -5.87 13.04 -16.21
CA LYS A 90 -7.32 12.86 -16.35
C LYS A 90 -7.80 11.79 -15.36
N PRO A 91 -8.99 11.98 -14.77
CA PRO A 91 -9.67 10.91 -14.05
C PRO A 91 -9.86 9.68 -14.97
N VAL A 92 -9.67 8.48 -14.43
CA VAL A 92 -9.69 7.24 -15.22
C VAL A 92 -11.02 6.50 -15.11
N PHE A 93 -11.67 6.53 -13.94
CA PHE A 93 -12.78 5.63 -13.62
C PHE A 93 -14.17 6.27 -13.65
N GLN A 94 -14.24 7.61 -13.57
CA GLN A 94 -15.48 8.37 -13.74
C GLN A 94 -15.19 9.80 -14.18
N LYS A 95 -16.18 10.45 -14.79
CA LYS A 95 -16.10 11.87 -15.15
C LYS A 95 -15.99 12.71 -13.87
N ASP A 96 -15.05 13.65 -13.86
CA ASP A 96 -14.80 14.56 -12.73
C ASP A 96 -14.46 13.83 -11.41
N GLY A 97 -13.88 12.62 -11.52
CA GLY A 97 -13.47 11.79 -10.37
C GLY A 97 -12.18 12.23 -9.68
N LEU A 98 -11.98 11.70 -8.47
CA LEU A 98 -10.80 11.90 -7.64
C LEU A 98 -9.58 11.14 -8.17
N ILE A 99 -9.80 9.97 -8.78
CA ILE A 99 -8.74 9.01 -9.07
C ILE A 99 -8.17 9.19 -10.46
N ASN A 100 -6.85 9.34 -10.51
CA ASN A 100 -6.04 9.35 -11.71
C ASN A 100 -4.85 8.39 -11.57
N ALA A 101 -4.09 8.18 -12.65
CA ALA A 101 -2.97 7.23 -12.66
C ALA A 101 -1.80 7.59 -11.73
N GLY A 102 -1.72 8.84 -11.26
CA GLY A 102 -0.68 9.31 -10.34
C GLY A 102 -1.07 9.24 -8.88
N ASN A 103 -2.35 9.02 -8.54
CA ASN A 103 -2.85 8.90 -7.16
C ASN A 103 -3.54 7.56 -6.86
N ALA A 104 -3.34 6.58 -7.74
CA ALA A 104 -3.65 5.17 -7.56
C ALA A 104 -2.36 4.35 -7.63
N SER A 105 -2.33 3.20 -6.95
CA SER A 105 -1.21 2.28 -7.04
C SER A 105 -1.05 1.71 -8.45
N GLY A 106 0.17 1.32 -8.79
CA GLY A 106 0.47 0.60 -10.03
C GLY A 106 -0.06 -0.83 -10.07
N ILE A 107 0.09 -1.42 -11.25
CA ILE A 107 0.12 -2.88 -11.41
C ILE A 107 1.59 -3.26 -11.39
N CYS A 108 1.99 -4.03 -10.39
CA CYS A 108 3.39 -4.37 -10.11
C CYS A 108 3.54 -5.87 -9.92
N ASP A 109 4.72 -6.37 -10.28
CA ASP A 109 5.14 -7.75 -10.03
C ASP A 109 6.17 -7.77 -8.90
N GLY A 110 6.00 -8.67 -7.93
CA GLY A 110 6.91 -8.78 -6.79
C GLY A 110 6.60 -9.99 -5.92
N ALA A 111 7.57 -10.39 -5.10
CA ALA A 111 7.41 -11.45 -4.12
C ALA A 111 8.12 -11.05 -2.82
N ALA A 112 7.49 -11.36 -1.69
CA ALA A 112 8.06 -11.18 -0.36
C ALA A 112 7.84 -12.45 0.47
N ALA A 113 8.79 -12.78 1.34
CA ALA A 113 8.71 -13.92 2.24
C ALA A 113 9.29 -13.57 3.61
N MET A 114 8.72 -14.18 4.66
CA MET A 114 9.21 -14.04 6.03
C MET A 114 9.26 -15.41 6.69
N VAL A 115 10.25 -15.64 7.55
CA VAL A 115 10.31 -16.81 8.42
C VAL A 115 9.60 -16.49 9.73
N VAL A 116 8.54 -17.24 10.05
CA VAL A 116 7.84 -17.16 11.34
C VAL A 116 8.21 -18.39 12.15
N ALA A 117 8.69 -18.18 13.38
CA ALA A 117 9.15 -19.24 14.26
C ALA A 117 8.54 -19.08 15.66
N GLY A 118 8.19 -20.21 16.29
CA GLY A 118 7.81 -20.26 17.70
C GLY A 118 9.02 -20.33 18.63
N ASP A 119 8.80 -20.13 19.92
CA ASP A 119 9.85 -20.05 20.95
C ASP A 119 10.79 -21.28 20.98
N GLU A 120 10.26 -22.47 20.72
CA GLU A 120 11.04 -23.71 20.68
C GLU A 120 12.05 -23.69 19.53
N ALA A 121 11.60 -23.38 18.31
CA ALA A 121 12.46 -23.26 17.13
C ALA A 121 13.48 -22.13 17.26
N ILE A 122 13.11 -21.02 17.92
CA ILE A 122 14.04 -19.92 18.21
C ILE A 122 15.18 -20.41 19.10
N LYS A 123 14.89 -21.18 20.16
CA LYS A 123 15.91 -21.74 21.06
C LYS A 123 16.75 -22.82 20.37
N GLU A 124 16.11 -23.78 19.71
CA GLU A 124 16.77 -24.90 19.05
C GLU A 124 17.75 -24.42 17.98
N HIS A 125 17.34 -23.47 17.14
CA HIS A 125 18.16 -22.97 16.05
C HIS A 125 18.92 -21.67 16.38
N SER A 126 18.88 -21.22 17.65
CA SER A 126 19.55 -19.99 18.12
C SER A 126 19.23 -18.76 17.26
N LEU A 127 17.96 -18.61 16.86
CA LEU A 127 17.50 -17.52 16.00
C LEU A 127 17.44 -16.20 16.78
N LYS A 128 17.68 -15.08 16.08
CA LYS A 128 17.50 -13.72 16.61
C LYS A 128 16.30 -13.06 15.92
N PRO A 129 15.11 -13.05 16.55
CA PRO A 129 13.92 -12.49 15.92
C PRO A 129 14.04 -10.97 15.75
N LEU A 130 13.54 -10.44 14.63
CA LEU A 130 13.50 -9.00 14.34
C LEU A 130 12.30 -8.33 15.01
N ALA A 131 11.18 -9.04 15.11
CA ALA A 131 9.94 -8.58 15.69
C ALA A 131 9.12 -9.77 16.23
N ARG A 132 8.05 -9.48 16.96
CA ARG A 132 7.09 -10.47 17.45
C ARG A 132 5.69 -10.10 16.95
N VAL A 133 4.95 -11.08 16.44
CA VAL A 133 3.52 -10.92 16.12
C VAL A 133 2.74 -10.85 17.43
N VAL A 134 2.22 -9.68 17.77
CA VAL A 134 1.47 -9.46 19.03
C VAL A 134 0.01 -9.91 18.89
N SER A 135 -0.63 -9.53 17.79
CA SER A 135 -2.03 -9.83 17.49
C SER A 135 -2.28 -9.59 16.00
N TYR A 136 -3.39 -10.13 15.49
CA TYR A 136 -3.89 -9.89 14.14
C TYR A 136 -5.42 -9.87 14.17
N ALA A 137 -6.03 -9.23 13.18
CA ALA A 137 -7.48 -9.19 13.01
C ALA A 137 -7.86 -9.19 11.54
N ALA A 138 -8.98 -9.82 11.22
CA ALA A 138 -9.60 -9.79 9.91
C ALA A 138 -11.08 -9.43 10.10
N VAL A 139 -11.56 -8.45 9.35
CA VAL A 139 -12.93 -7.92 9.47
C VAL A 139 -13.57 -7.80 8.10
N GLY A 140 -14.89 -7.97 8.04
CA GLY A 140 -15.69 -7.61 6.87
C GLY A 140 -16.12 -6.15 6.91
N CYS A 141 -16.32 -5.56 5.74
CA CYS A 141 -16.92 -4.24 5.58
C CYS A 141 -17.83 -4.23 4.34
N ASP A 142 -18.52 -3.11 4.09
CA ASP A 142 -19.31 -2.93 2.87
C ASP A 142 -18.39 -3.02 1.63
N PRO A 143 -18.64 -3.96 0.69
CA PRO A 143 -17.79 -4.13 -0.48
C PRO A 143 -17.72 -2.88 -1.38
N THR A 144 -18.74 -2.02 -1.33
CA THR A 144 -18.74 -0.75 -2.08
C THR A 144 -17.78 0.30 -1.48
N MET A 145 -17.27 0.06 -0.26
CA MET A 145 -16.42 0.95 0.52
C MET A 145 -15.18 0.22 1.06
N MET A 146 -14.77 -0.88 0.40
CA MET A 146 -13.80 -1.85 0.92
C MET A 146 -12.49 -1.24 1.44
N GLY A 147 -12.07 -0.10 0.88
CA GLY A 147 -10.86 0.61 1.27
C GLY A 147 -10.82 1.04 2.75
N ILE A 148 -11.97 1.11 3.43
CA ILE A 148 -12.03 1.45 4.86
C ILE A 148 -11.64 0.28 5.77
N GLY A 149 -11.57 -0.96 5.25
CA GLY A 149 -11.33 -2.19 6.00
C GLY A 149 -10.17 -2.15 7.00
N PRO A 150 -9.04 -1.46 6.74
CA PRO A 150 -7.97 -1.31 7.72
C PRO A 150 -8.39 -0.60 9.02
N ALA A 151 -9.26 0.40 8.97
CA ALA A 151 -9.66 1.16 10.16
C ALA A 151 -10.35 0.29 11.25
N PRO A 152 -11.41 -0.50 10.95
CA PRO A 152 -11.97 -1.42 11.92
C PRO A 152 -11.01 -2.57 12.30
N ALA A 153 -10.15 -3.03 11.39
CA ALA A 153 -9.15 -4.06 11.70
C ALA A 153 -8.13 -3.56 12.75
N ILE A 154 -7.62 -2.34 12.58
CA ILE A 154 -6.73 -1.67 13.54
C ILE A 154 -7.42 -1.52 14.90
N ARG A 155 -8.67 -1.02 14.92
CA ARG A 155 -9.44 -0.90 16.17
C ARG A 155 -9.61 -2.25 16.88
N GLN A 156 -9.81 -3.34 16.13
CA GLN A 156 -9.94 -4.67 16.71
C GLN A 156 -8.61 -5.19 17.29
N VAL A 157 -7.48 -4.98 16.61
CA VAL A 157 -6.15 -5.32 17.14
C VAL A 157 -5.85 -4.55 18.42
N LEU A 158 -6.13 -3.25 18.46
CA LEU A 158 -5.97 -2.42 19.66
C LEU A 158 -6.84 -2.95 20.81
N ALA A 159 -8.10 -3.30 20.54
CA ALA A 159 -8.99 -3.90 21.54
C ALA A 159 -8.50 -5.26 22.07
N HIS A 160 -7.96 -6.13 21.20
CA HIS A 160 -7.42 -7.44 21.60
C HIS A 160 -6.16 -7.33 22.46
N THR A 161 -5.35 -6.31 22.22
CA THR A 161 -4.04 -6.12 22.88
C THR A 161 -4.09 -5.21 24.10
N GLY A 162 -5.14 -4.38 24.20
CA GLY A 162 -5.23 -3.32 25.19
C GLY A 162 -4.31 -2.11 24.90
N LEU A 163 -3.63 -2.11 23.74
CA LEU A 163 -2.81 -0.99 23.29
C LEU A 163 -3.70 0.16 22.84
N LYS A 164 -3.16 1.37 22.92
CA LYS A 164 -3.75 2.59 22.36
C LYS A 164 -3.06 2.95 21.05
N ILE A 165 -3.70 3.81 20.27
CA ILE A 165 -3.14 4.26 18.99
C ILE A 165 -1.83 5.03 19.20
N GLU A 166 -1.69 5.74 20.32
CA GLU A 166 -0.49 6.49 20.69
C GLU A 166 0.68 5.59 21.11
N ASP A 167 0.43 4.31 21.39
CA ASP A 167 1.46 3.32 21.70
C ASP A 167 2.11 2.75 20.42
N ILE A 168 1.60 3.12 19.23
CA ILE A 168 2.09 2.61 17.94
C ILE A 168 3.04 3.63 17.32
N ASP A 169 4.32 3.24 17.22
CA ASP A 169 5.37 4.11 16.66
C ASP A 169 5.25 4.29 15.14
N ILE A 170 4.88 3.22 14.42
CA ILE A 170 4.88 3.16 12.96
C ILE A 170 3.62 2.47 12.45
N PHE A 171 3.00 3.08 11.45
CA PHE A 171 1.90 2.51 10.68
C PHE A 171 2.35 2.28 9.24
N GLU A 172 2.19 1.04 8.78
CA GLU A 172 2.26 0.69 7.36
C GLU A 172 0.85 0.37 6.88
N VAL A 173 0.18 1.37 6.29
CA VAL A 173 -1.16 1.23 5.71
C VAL A 173 -1.02 1.31 4.20
N ASN A 174 -1.33 0.21 3.51
CA ASN A 174 -1.16 0.10 2.06
C ASN A 174 -1.92 1.20 1.28
N GLU A 175 -1.24 1.84 0.34
CA GLU A 175 -1.74 2.97 -0.44
C GLU A 175 -2.34 2.53 -1.79
N ALA A 176 -3.37 1.68 -1.80
CA ALA A 176 -4.01 1.24 -3.06
C ALA A 176 -4.58 2.42 -3.85
N PHE A 177 -5.23 3.36 -3.17
CA PHE A 177 -5.72 4.62 -3.71
C PHE A 177 -5.57 5.72 -2.65
N ALA A 178 -5.08 6.89 -3.06
CA ALA A 178 -4.91 8.01 -2.13
C ALA A 178 -6.21 8.39 -1.36
N PRO A 179 -7.42 8.42 -1.97
CA PRO A 179 -8.65 8.68 -1.22
C PRO A 179 -8.96 7.65 -0.14
N GLN A 180 -8.61 6.38 -0.36
CA GLN A 180 -8.76 5.33 0.64
C GLN A 180 -7.74 5.51 1.78
N ALA A 181 -6.48 5.76 1.44
CA ALA A 181 -5.43 5.93 2.44
C ALA A 181 -5.71 7.13 3.37
N LEU A 182 -6.31 8.21 2.83
CA LEU A 182 -6.72 9.39 3.59
C LEU A 182 -7.96 9.17 4.47
N ALA A 183 -8.78 8.16 4.18
CA ALA A 183 -10.01 7.88 4.92
C ALA A 183 -9.81 6.95 6.12
N VAL A 184 -8.68 6.24 6.18
CA VAL A 184 -8.30 5.31 7.26
C VAL A 184 -7.65 6.06 8.41
#